data_AF-A0A7K8XYN7-F1
#
_entry.id   AF-A0A7K8XYN7-F1
#
_cell.length_a   1.000
_cell.length_b   1.000
_cell.length_c   1.000
_cell.angle_alpha   90.00
_cell.angle_beta   90.00
_cell.angle_gamma   90.00
#
_symmetry.space_group_name_H-M   'P 1'
#
loop_
_entity.id
_entity.type
_entity.pdbx_description
1 polymer ?
#
loop_
_entity_poly.entity_id
_entity_poly.type
_entity_poly.pdbx_seq_one_letter_code
_entity_poly.pdbx_strand_id
1 'polypeptide(L)'
;MFRELMVVIRIWGLLKPSCLPVYTATSDTQDSMSLLFRLLTKLWLCCREENHITEPDDTLIDECCLLPSQLLIPNIDWLPINDGIISKLQNKQLVRLQFGKAPGLVGHTVSSQFDAFVRAPGQPKIDHLRRLHLGAYPTEECKSCTRCGCVTMLKSPNKVTAVKQWEQRWIKNCLCGGLWRRMPLSYS
;
A
#
# COMPACT_ATOMS: atom_id res chain seq x y z
N MET A 1 -0.51 19.81 -11.41
CA MET A 1 0.24 18.53 -11.30
C MET A 1 -0.65 17.30 -11.40
N PHE A 2 -1.80 17.23 -10.70
CA PHE A 2 -2.65 16.03 -10.74
C PHE A 2 -3.32 15.82 -12.12
N ARG A 3 -3.75 16.91 -12.77
CA ARG A 3 -4.29 16.89 -14.15
C ARG A 3 -3.27 16.30 -15.14
N GLU A 4 -2.04 16.76 -15.08
CA GLU A 4 -0.95 16.28 -15.93
C GLU A 4 -0.63 14.79 -15.63
N LEU A 5 -0.65 14.41 -14.35
CA LEU A 5 -0.45 13.02 -13.94
C LEU A 5 -1.52 12.08 -14.52
N MET A 6 -2.79 12.51 -14.58
CA MET A 6 -3.85 11.72 -15.20
C MET A 6 -3.61 11.44 -16.68
N VAL A 7 -3.06 12.41 -17.42
CA VAL A 7 -2.69 12.22 -18.83
C VAL A 7 -1.57 11.18 -18.94
N VAL A 8 -0.54 11.29 -18.10
CA VAL A 8 0.56 10.31 -18.07
C VAL A 8 0.06 8.90 -17.72
N ILE A 9 -0.82 8.78 -16.72
CA ILE A 9 -1.46 7.52 -16.34
C ILE A 9 -2.25 6.92 -17.51
N ARG A 10 -3.02 7.74 -18.24
CA ARG A 10 -3.80 7.28 -19.39
C ARG A 10 -2.88 6.76 -20.51
N ILE A 11 -1.82 7.49 -20.84
CA ILE A 11 -0.83 7.08 -21.85
C ILE A 11 -0.15 5.76 -21.45
N TRP A 12 0.30 5.63 -20.19
CA TRP A 12 0.90 4.39 -19.71
C TRP A 12 -0.09 3.23 -19.66
N GLY A 13 -1.36 3.51 -19.38
CA GLY A 13 -2.45 2.54 -19.42
C GLY A 13 -2.66 1.91 -20.79
N LEU A 14 -2.38 2.65 -21.88
CA LEU A 14 -2.42 2.12 -23.25
C LEU A 14 -1.34 1.05 -23.49
N LEU A 15 -0.18 1.19 -22.83
CA LEU A 15 0.92 0.24 -22.91
C LEU A 15 0.74 -0.94 -21.94
N LYS A 16 0.23 -0.66 -20.74
CA LYS A 16 0.04 -1.67 -19.69
C LYS A 16 -1.23 -1.37 -18.87
N PRO A 17 -2.31 -2.15 -19.01
CA PRO A 17 -3.57 -1.91 -18.30
C PRO A 17 -3.42 -1.83 -16.77
N SER A 18 -2.43 -2.52 -16.19
CA SER A 18 -2.16 -2.47 -14.74
C SER A 18 -1.68 -1.09 -14.24
N CYS A 19 -1.40 -0.14 -15.12
CA CYS A 19 -1.06 1.23 -14.77
C CYS A 19 -2.29 2.12 -14.63
N LEU A 20 -3.48 1.66 -15.03
CA LEU A 20 -4.73 2.38 -14.84
C LEU A 20 -5.19 2.33 -13.37
N PRO A 21 -5.92 3.34 -12.89
CA PRO A 21 -6.53 3.30 -11.57
C PRO A 21 -7.52 2.14 -11.47
N VAL A 22 -7.59 1.52 -10.29
CA VAL A 22 -8.54 0.45 -10.00
C VAL A 22 -9.76 1.05 -9.31
N TYR A 23 -10.92 0.91 -9.93
CA TYR A 23 -12.22 1.32 -9.41
C TYR A 23 -13.31 0.48 -10.07
N THR A 24 -14.51 0.49 -9.49
CA THR A 24 -15.72 -0.07 -10.08
C THR A 24 -16.65 1.08 -10.45
N ALA A 25 -16.90 1.26 -11.73
CA ALA A 25 -17.90 2.22 -12.20
C ALA A 25 -19.31 1.62 -12.04
N THR A 26 -20.30 2.45 -11.69
CA THR A 26 -21.71 2.01 -11.63
C THR A 26 -22.39 1.99 -13.00
N SER A 27 -21.71 2.47 -14.04
CA SER A 27 -22.15 2.45 -15.44
C SER A 27 -21.01 2.04 -16.38
N ASP A 28 -21.26 1.06 -17.25
CA ASP A 28 -20.28 0.56 -18.23
C ASP A 28 -20.01 1.53 -19.39
N THR A 29 -20.90 2.49 -19.63
CA THR A 29 -20.77 3.47 -20.72
C THR A 29 -20.00 4.72 -20.29
N GLN A 30 -19.71 4.87 -19.00
CA GLN A 30 -19.08 6.07 -18.44
C GLN A 30 -17.54 5.97 -18.50
N ASP A 31 -16.91 6.83 -19.30
CA ASP A 31 -15.44 7.00 -19.24
C ASP A 31 -15.05 7.79 -17.98
N SER A 32 -14.79 7.05 -16.90
CA SER A 32 -14.44 7.61 -15.59
C SER A 32 -13.16 8.45 -15.62
N MET A 33 -12.18 8.07 -16.44
CA MET A 33 -10.92 8.81 -16.58
C MET A 33 -11.16 10.17 -17.25
N SER A 34 -12.01 10.19 -18.28
CA SER A 34 -12.44 11.43 -18.93
C SER A 34 -13.23 12.33 -17.97
N LEU A 35 -14.16 11.76 -17.21
CA LEU A 35 -14.93 12.50 -16.19
C LEU A 35 -14.01 13.16 -15.17
N LEU A 36 -13.12 12.38 -14.54
CA LEU A 36 -12.20 12.88 -13.53
C LEU A 36 -11.31 14.00 -14.09
N PHE A 37 -10.79 13.81 -15.30
CA PHE A 37 -9.98 14.84 -15.97
C PHE A 37 -10.77 16.13 -16.21
N ARG A 38 -12.02 16.02 -16.67
CA ARG A 38 -12.92 17.18 -16.89
C ARG A 38 -13.15 17.95 -15.59
N LEU A 39 -13.53 17.27 -14.51
CA LEU A 39 -13.80 17.90 -13.21
C LEU A 39 -12.55 18.59 -12.65
N LEU A 40 -11.40 17.91 -12.69
CA LEU A 40 -10.12 18.50 -12.27
C LEU A 40 -9.70 19.69 -13.11
N THR A 41 -10.00 19.66 -14.42
CA THR A 41 -9.70 20.79 -15.31
C THR A 41 -10.57 22.00 -14.96
N LYS A 42 -11.88 21.81 -14.75
CA LYS A 42 -12.77 22.89 -14.30
C LYS A 42 -12.30 23.48 -12.96
N LEU A 43 -12.03 22.63 -11.97
CA LEU A 43 -11.50 23.05 -10.66
C LEU A 43 -10.16 23.79 -10.78
N TRP A 44 -9.25 23.31 -11.64
CA TRP A 44 -7.98 23.97 -11.85
C TRP A 44 -8.13 25.37 -12.48
N LEU A 45 -9.08 25.55 -13.41
CA LEU A 45 -9.35 26.86 -14.01
C LEU A 45 -9.84 27.85 -12.95
N CYS A 46 -10.72 27.44 -12.03
CA CYS A 46 -11.18 28.25 -10.90
C CYS A 46 -10.02 28.76 -10.02
N CYS A 47 -9.00 27.92 -9.81
CA CYS A 47 -7.88 28.22 -8.91
C CYS A 47 -6.66 28.87 -9.58
N ARG A 48 -6.62 28.99 -10.91
CA ARG A 48 -5.41 29.41 -11.65
C ARG A 48 -5.22 30.93 -11.69
N GLU A 49 -6.29 31.71 -11.61
CA GLU A 49 -6.19 33.16 -11.74
C GLU A 49 -5.69 33.79 -10.43
N GLU A 50 -4.42 34.21 -10.43
CA GLU A 50 -3.69 34.75 -9.26
C GLU A 50 -4.36 35.97 -8.60
N ASN A 51 -5.25 36.67 -9.30
CA ASN A 51 -5.91 37.88 -8.80
C ASN A 51 -7.38 37.68 -8.39
N HIS A 52 -8.00 36.55 -8.71
CA HIS A 52 -9.37 36.21 -8.34
C HIS A 52 -9.53 34.70 -8.31
N ILE A 53 -9.52 34.11 -7.12
CA ILE A 53 -10.04 32.74 -6.93
C ILE A 53 -11.51 32.81 -7.30
N THR A 54 -11.86 32.23 -8.44
CA THR A 54 -13.26 32.16 -8.87
C THR A 54 -13.86 30.95 -8.17
N GLU A 55 -14.90 31.16 -7.36
CA GLU A 55 -15.55 30.03 -6.69
C GLU A 55 -16.12 29.05 -7.73
N PRO A 56 -16.01 27.74 -7.48
CA PRO A 56 -16.63 26.75 -8.35
C PRO A 56 -18.14 26.93 -8.36
N ASP A 57 -18.76 26.89 -9.54
CA ASP A 57 -20.22 26.96 -9.64
C ASP A 57 -20.90 25.75 -8.97
N ASP A 58 -22.17 25.92 -8.59
CA ASP A 58 -22.96 24.87 -7.92
C ASP A 58 -23.01 23.58 -8.74
N THR A 59 -23.00 23.69 -10.07
CA THR A 59 -23.06 22.51 -10.96
C THR A 59 -21.80 21.66 -10.86
N LEU A 60 -20.62 22.29 -10.80
CA LEU A 60 -19.35 21.61 -10.61
C LEU A 60 -19.27 20.96 -9.23
N ILE A 61 -19.76 21.64 -8.21
CA ILE A 61 -19.83 21.11 -6.84
C ILE A 61 -20.71 19.85 -6.83
N ASP A 62 -21.91 19.92 -7.40
CA ASP A 62 -22.84 18.80 -7.49
C ASP A 62 -22.23 17.61 -8.24
N GLU A 63 -21.60 17.85 -9.40
CA GLU A 63 -20.91 16.80 -10.16
C GLU A 63 -19.81 16.12 -9.34
N CYS A 64 -19.05 16.89 -8.55
CA CYS A 64 -18.03 16.36 -7.65
C CYS A 64 -18.63 15.55 -6.49
N CYS A 65 -19.74 16.03 -5.90
CA CYS A 65 -20.45 15.34 -4.83
C CYS A 65 -21.06 14.00 -5.27
N LEU A 66 -21.37 13.84 -6.55
CA LEU A 66 -21.91 12.59 -7.11
C LEU A 66 -20.84 11.52 -7.35
N LEU A 67 -19.54 11.87 -7.39
CA LEU A 67 -18.47 10.91 -7.70
C LEU A 67 -18.48 9.62 -6.86
N PRO A 68 -18.70 9.65 -5.53
CA PRO A 68 -18.76 8.42 -4.72
C PRO A 68 -19.90 7.46 -5.11
N SER A 69 -20.96 7.98 -5.74
CA SER A 69 -22.07 7.16 -6.26
C SER A 69 -21.81 6.60 -7.67
N GLN A 70 -20.83 7.16 -8.38
CA GLN A 70 -20.46 6.79 -9.74
C GLN A 70 -19.25 5.86 -9.79
N LEU A 71 -18.32 6.04 -8.86
CA LEU A 71 -17.04 5.35 -8.81
C LEU A 71 -16.79 4.78 -7.40
N LEU A 72 -16.83 3.46 -7.29
CA LEU A 72 -16.47 2.75 -6.09
C LEU A 72 -14.98 2.46 -6.10
N ILE A 73 -14.26 3.03 -5.14
CA ILE A 73 -12.83 2.76 -4.96
C ILE A 73 -12.71 1.55 -4.03
N PRO A 74 -12.04 0.46 -4.45
CA PRO A 74 -11.81 -0.66 -3.56
C PRO A 74 -10.99 -0.18 -2.35
N ASN A 75 -11.30 -0.68 -1.16
CA ASN A 75 -10.47 -0.39 0.00
C ASN A 75 -9.08 -1.04 -0.22
N ILE A 76 -8.07 -0.20 -0.45
CA ILE A 76 -6.70 -0.65 -0.58
C ILE A 76 -6.04 -0.46 0.80
N ASP A 77 -6.04 -1.53 1.59
CA ASP A 77 -5.21 -1.56 2.80
C ASP A 77 -3.74 -1.59 2.38
N TRP A 78 -3.15 -0.41 2.21
CA TRP A 78 -1.76 -0.23 1.75
C TRP A 78 -0.76 -0.83 2.74
N LEU A 79 -1.10 -0.76 4.03
CA LEU A 79 -0.29 -1.25 5.13
C LEU A 79 -1.16 -2.16 6.00
N PRO A 80 -0.60 -3.23 6.56
CA PRO A 80 -1.32 -4.04 7.51
C PRO A 80 -1.51 -3.21 8.79
N ILE A 81 -2.71 -3.33 9.39
CA ILE A 81 -3.11 -2.56 10.57
C ILE A 81 -2.06 -2.73 11.66
N ASN A 82 -1.40 -1.67 12.10
CA ASN A 82 -0.37 -1.82 13.13
C ASN A 82 -1.02 -2.22 14.46
N ASP A 83 -0.70 -3.42 14.94
CA ASP A 83 -1.19 -3.98 16.19
C ASP A 83 -0.05 -4.21 17.21
N GLY A 84 1.19 -3.81 16.90
CA GLY A 84 2.32 -3.93 17.82
C GLY A 84 3.70 -3.69 17.18
N ILE A 85 4.72 -3.56 18.04
CA ILE A 85 6.12 -3.32 17.66
C ILE A 85 6.98 -4.50 18.11
N ILE A 86 7.96 -4.90 17.31
CA ILE A 86 8.91 -5.93 17.72
C ILE A 86 10.21 -5.31 18.22
N SER A 87 10.48 -5.46 19.51
CA SER A 87 11.68 -4.98 20.17
C SER A 87 12.68 -6.13 20.43
N LYS A 88 13.95 -5.78 20.66
CA LYS A 88 15.00 -6.71 21.06
C LYS A 88 15.43 -6.35 22.49
N LEU A 89 15.27 -7.30 23.42
CA LEU A 89 15.69 -7.15 24.80
C LEU A 89 17.22 -7.35 24.93
N GLN A 90 17.81 -6.94 26.06
CA GLN A 90 19.25 -7.02 26.35
C GLN A 90 19.83 -8.44 26.17
N ASN A 91 19.05 -9.48 26.48
CA ASN A 91 19.40 -10.90 26.29
C ASN A 91 19.28 -11.39 24.83
N LYS A 92 19.12 -10.48 23.85
CA LYS A 92 18.86 -10.75 22.42
C LYS A 92 17.52 -11.44 22.13
N GLN A 93 16.64 -11.59 23.11
CA GLN A 93 15.29 -12.11 22.90
C GLN A 93 14.44 -11.07 22.16
N LEU A 94 13.73 -11.52 21.13
CA LEU A 94 12.78 -10.69 20.41
C LEU A 94 11.41 -10.80 21.08
N VAL A 95 10.79 -9.65 21.34
CA VAL A 95 9.48 -9.57 22.00
C VAL A 95 8.58 -8.66 21.18
N ARG A 96 7.36 -9.12 20.91
CA ARG A 96 6.31 -8.30 20.32
C ARG A 96 5.54 -7.59 21.42
N LEU A 97 5.51 -6.26 21.35
CA LEU A 97 4.80 -5.38 22.27
C LEU A 97 3.52 -4.94 21.59
N GLN A 98 2.37 -5.26 22.18
CA GLN A 98 1.06 -4.85 21.70
C GLN A 98 0.38 -4.02 22.78
N PHE A 99 -0.23 -2.90 22.38
CA PHE A 99 -0.97 -2.06 23.31
C PHE A 99 -2.08 -2.87 24.01
N GLY A 100 -2.18 -2.73 25.33
CA GLY A 100 -3.17 -3.45 26.14
C GLY A 100 -2.90 -4.95 26.32
N LYS A 101 -1.79 -5.50 25.81
CA LYS A 101 -1.39 -6.89 26.05
C LYS A 101 -0.07 -6.96 26.81
N ALA A 102 -0.04 -7.76 27.87
CA ALA A 102 1.20 -8.05 28.58
C ALA A 102 2.22 -8.70 27.61
N PRO A 103 3.50 -8.32 27.64
CA PRO A 103 4.52 -8.98 26.84
C PRO A 103 4.60 -10.46 27.23
N GLY A 104 4.42 -11.37 26.26
CA GLY A 104 4.67 -12.79 26.49
C GLY A 104 6.17 -13.01 26.74
N LEU A 105 6.59 -13.06 28.00
CA LEU A 105 7.94 -13.51 28.36
C LEU A 105 7.98 -15.03 28.15
N VAL A 106 8.57 -15.42 27.02
CA VAL A 106 8.70 -16.81 26.62
C VAL A 106 9.63 -17.53 27.61
N GLY A 107 9.06 -18.32 28.50
CA GLY A 107 9.80 -19.34 29.24
C GLY A 107 10.34 -20.39 28.27
N HIS A 108 11.59 -20.78 28.48
CA HIS A 108 12.38 -21.79 27.76
C HIS A 108 11.59 -22.90 27.06
N THR A 109 11.08 -22.64 25.85
CA THR A 109 10.76 -23.68 24.87
C THR A 109 11.16 -23.17 23.49
N VAL A 110 11.85 -24.03 22.76
CA VAL A 110 12.60 -23.74 21.52
C VAL A 110 11.67 -23.32 20.35
N SER A 111 10.36 -23.30 20.56
CA SER A 111 9.33 -22.99 19.56
C SER A 111 8.86 -21.53 19.51
N SER A 112 9.22 -20.68 20.48
CA SER A 112 8.44 -19.46 20.72
C SER A 112 9.08 -18.12 20.28
N GLN A 113 10.26 -18.14 19.65
CA GLN A 113 10.64 -16.97 18.82
C GLN A 113 9.67 -16.77 17.66
N PHE A 114 9.07 -17.85 17.14
CA PHE A 114 8.26 -17.85 15.93
C PHE A 114 6.90 -17.12 16.06
N ASP A 115 6.25 -17.17 17.22
CA ASP A 115 4.92 -16.55 17.44
C ASP A 115 4.96 -15.02 17.52
N ALA A 116 6.10 -14.42 17.86
CA ALA A 116 6.24 -12.97 17.87
C ALA A 116 6.09 -12.34 16.46
N PHE A 117 6.18 -13.15 15.40
CA PHE A 117 6.22 -12.67 14.01
C PHE A 117 4.94 -12.93 13.23
N VAL A 118 4.04 -13.74 13.78
CA VAL A 118 2.85 -14.22 13.07
C VAL A 118 1.63 -13.49 13.63
N ARG A 119 0.84 -12.85 12.76
CA ARG A 119 -0.49 -12.33 13.17
C ARG A 119 -1.48 -13.47 13.34
N ALA A 120 -1.43 -14.46 12.45
CA ALA A 120 -2.12 -15.74 12.55
C ALA A 120 -1.44 -16.77 11.62
N PRO A 121 -1.15 -18.01 12.08
CA PRO A 121 -0.61 -19.05 11.21
C PRO A 121 -1.63 -19.44 10.13
N GLY A 122 -1.17 -19.81 8.94
CA GLY A 122 -2.01 -20.27 7.83
C GLY A 122 -2.74 -19.19 7.03
N GLN A 123 -2.68 -17.91 7.42
CA GLN A 123 -3.28 -16.83 6.62
C GLN A 123 -2.42 -16.48 5.39
N PRO A 124 -3.02 -16.27 4.21
CA PRO A 124 -2.29 -15.89 3.02
C PRO A 124 -1.59 -14.55 3.23
N LYS A 125 -0.29 -14.51 2.93
CA LYS A 125 0.53 -13.30 3.02
C LYS A 125 0.54 -12.60 1.67
N ILE A 126 0.69 -11.28 1.72
CA ILE A 126 0.84 -10.43 0.54
C ILE A 126 2.17 -9.69 0.65
N ASP A 127 2.92 -9.60 -0.44
CA ASP A 127 4.00 -8.64 -0.60
C ASP A 127 3.38 -7.24 -0.68
N HIS A 128 3.50 -6.45 0.38
CA HIS A 128 2.84 -5.15 0.47
C HIS A 128 3.47 -4.10 -0.44
N LEU A 129 4.74 -4.27 -0.83
CA LEU A 129 5.41 -3.35 -1.74
C LEU A 129 4.97 -3.62 -3.19
N ARG A 130 4.80 -4.88 -3.55
CA ARG A 130 4.53 -5.33 -4.93
C ARG A 130 3.08 -5.72 -5.19
N ARG A 131 2.28 -5.81 -4.13
CA ARG A 131 0.90 -6.32 -4.12
C ARG A 131 0.78 -7.71 -4.73
N LEU A 132 1.75 -8.59 -4.43
CA LEU A 132 1.77 -9.98 -4.89
C LEU A 132 1.30 -10.91 -3.78
N HIS A 133 0.39 -11.84 -4.10
CA HIS A 133 0.01 -12.89 -3.16
C HIS A 133 1.18 -13.87 -3.02
N LEU A 134 1.61 -14.08 -1.79
CA LEU A 134 2.70 -14.99 -1.43
C LEU A 134 2.21 -16.35 -0.93
N GLY A 135 0.90 -16.49 -0.71
CA GLY A 135 0.30 -17.67 -0.08
C GLY A 135 0.54 -17.73 1.43
N ALA A 136 0.07 -18.80 2.06
CA ALA A 136 0.21 -18.99 3.51
C ALA A 136 1.67 -19.27 3.94
N TYR A 137 2.40 -19.96 3.05
CA TYR A 137 3.79 -20.38 3.21
C TYR A 137 4.59 -19.87 1.99
N PRO A 138 5.20 -18.67 2.08
CA PRO A 138 5.93 -18.06 0.97
C PRO A 138 7.31 -18.66 0.69
N THR A 139 7.46 -19.52 -0.32
CA THR A 139 8.73 -20.25 -0.60
C THR A 139 9.94 -19.33 -0.84
N GLU A 140 9.68 -18.08 -1.17
CA GLU A 140 10.66 -17.04 -1.39
C GLU A 140 11.15 -16.38 -0.10
N GLU A 141 12.42 -15.96 -0.10
CA GLU A 141 12.98 -15.24 1.03
C GLU A 141 12.26 -13.91 1.25
N CYS A 142 11.66 -13.73 2.42
CA CYS A 142 10.87 -12.54 2.78
C CYS A 142 11.48 -11.74 3.93
N LYS A 143 11.13 -10.46 4.00
CA LYS A 143 11.42 -9.56 5.13
C LYS A 143 10.12 -8.94 5.63
N SER A 144 10.03 -8.72 6.94
CA SER A 144 8.91 -8.08 7.60
C SER A 144 9.33 -6.77 8.28
N CYS A 145 8.44 -5.78 8.28
CA CYS A 145 8.65 -4.52 8.98
C CYS A 145 8.45 -4.71 10.48
N THR A 146 9.41 -4.24 11.28
CA THR A 146 9.36 -4.28 12.76
C THR A 146 8.32 -3.35 13.40
N ARG A 147 7.78 -2.40 12.63
CA ARG A 147 6.78 -1.42 13.07
C ARG A 147 5.37 -1.84 12.65
N CYS A 148 5.09 -2.01 11.36
CA CYS A 148 3.73 -2.34 10.90
C CYS A 148 3.54 -3.82 10.57
N GLY A 149 4.60 -4.62 10.43
CA GLY A 149 4.49 -6.01 10.00
C GLY A 149 4.28 -6.21 8.49
N CYS A 150 4.37 -5.16 7.66
CA CYS A 150 4.42 -5.30 6.19
C CYS A 150 5.41 -6.39 5.80
N VAL A 151 5.01 -7.29 4.92
CA VAL A 151 5.88 -8.32 4.35
C VAL A 151 6.23 -7.94 2.92
N THR A 152 7.46 -8.21 2.50
CA THR A 152 7.89 -8.08 1.10
C THR A 152 9.02 -9.07 0.81
N MET A 153 9.13 -9.53 -0.44
CA MET A 153 10.24 -10.40 -0.86
C MET A 153 11.57 -9.64 -0.80
N LEU A 154 12.65 -10.34 -0.41
CA LEU A 154 14.01 -9.80 -0.43
C LEU A 154 14.44 -9.50 -1.86
N LYS A 155 14.17 -10.43 -2.78
CA LYS A 155 14.49 -10.31 -4.19
C LYS A 155 13.23 -10.01 -4.98
N SER A 156 13.30 -9.00 -5.83
CA SER A 156 12.19 -8.67 -6.72
C SER A 156 12.08 -9.70 -7.84
N PRO A 157 10.87 -10.21 -8.15
CA PRO A 157 10.65 -10.97 -9.38
C PRO A 157 10.68 -10.06 -10.63
N ASN A 158 10.51 -8.73 -10.45
CA ASN A 158 10.50 -7.78 -11.56
C ASN A 158 11.91 -7.56 -12.12
N LYS A 159 12.09 -7.84 -13.41
CA LYS A 159 13.37 -7.62 -14.12
C LYS A 159 13.53 -6.20 -14.67
N VAL A 160 12.44 -5.45 -14.80
CA VAL A 160 12.40 -4.11 -15.40
C VAL A 160 13.15 -3.08 -14.54
N THR A 161 14.10 -2.36 -15.13
CA THR A 161 14.97 -1.38 -14.44
C THR A 161 14.19 -0.31 -13.70
N ALA A 162 13.16 0.28 -14.32
CA ALA A 162 12.34 1.31 -13.69
C ALA A 162 11.64 0.80 -12.42
N VAL A 163 11.14 -0.44 -12.43
CA VAL A 163 10.51 -1.06 -11.27
C VAL A 163 11.54 -1.35 -10.18
N LYS A 164 12.75 -1.80 -10.53
CA LYS A 164 13.84 -1.98 -9.56
C LYS A 164 14.23 -0.66 -8.88
N GLN A 165 14.36 0.42 -9.64
CA GLN A 165 14.64 1.77 -9.11
C GLN A 165 13.50 2.26 -8.21
N TRP A 166 12.25 2.02 -8.63
CA TRP A 166 11.09 2.23 -7.77
C TRP A 166 11.06 1.29 -6.56
N GLU A 167 11.72 0.15 -6.49
CA GLU A 167 11.72 -0.64 -5.25
C GLU A 167 12.87 -0.23 -4.32
N GLN A 168 13.94 0.33 -4.88
CA GLN A 168 15.14 0.71 -4.14
C GLN A 168 14.91 1.76 -3.07
N ARG A 169 13.93 2.68 -3.19
CA ARG A 169 13.69 3.67 -2.11
C ARG A 169 13.23 3.02 -0.79
N TRP A 170 12.76 1.77 -0.84
CA TRP A 170 12.24 0.99 0.30
C TRP A 170 13.19 -0.15 0.65
N ILE A 171 14.44 -0.10 0.17
CA ILE A 171 15.41 -1.14 0.48
C ILE A 171 15.78 -1.13 1.98
N LYS A 172 15.97 0.07 2.54
CA LYS A 172 16.36 0.30 3.95
C LYS A 172 15.16 0.32 4.90
N ASN A 173 14.09 1.00 4.49
CA ASN A 173 12.92 1.26 5.34
C ASN A 173 11.63 0.79 4.68
N CYS A 174 10.67 0.41 5.51
CA CYS A 174 9.31 0.10 5.11
C CYS A 174 8.57 1.34 4.61
N LEU A 175 7.45 1.12 3.92
CA LEU A 175 6.46 2.14 3.57
C LEU A 175 6.04 3.01 4.77
N CYS A 176 5.99 2.43 5.99
CA CYS A 176 5.71 3.16 7.22
C CYS A 176 6.93 3.83 7.89
N GLY A 177 8.10 3.77 7.25
CA GLY A 177 9.39 4.22 7.80
C GLY A 177 10.07 3.25 8.77
N GLY A 178 9.42 2.15 9.16
CA GLY A 178 10.00 1.16 10.08
C GLY A 178 11.10 0.31 9.43
N LEU A 179 12.00 -0.23 10.25
CA LEU A 179 13.12 -1.06 9.76
C LEU A 179 12.65 -2.45 9.31
N TRP A 180 13.33 -2.99 8.30
CA TRP A 180 13.13 -4.35 7.84
C TRP A 180 13.89 -5.38 8.68
N ARG A 181 13.31 -6.57 8.81
CA ARG A 181 13.96 -7.76 9.38
C ARG A 181 13.69 -8.96 8.48
N ARG A 182 14.70 -9.79 8.21
CA ARG A 182 14.54 -11.04 7.45
C ARG A 182 13.65 -12.02 8.21
N MET A 183 12.74 -12.67 7.51
CA MET A 183 11.86 -13.71 8.06
C MET A 183 12.59 -15.07 8.06
N PRO A 184 12.35 -15.94 9.05
CA PRO A 184 12.86 -17.32 9.03
C PRO A 184 12.28 -18.14 7.86
N LEU A 185 13.10 -19.01 7.26
CA LEU A 185 12.71 -19.90 6.16
C LEU A 185 11.68 -20.97 6.55
N SER A 186 11.49 -21.26 7.83
CA SER A 186 10.48 -22.25 8.28
C SER A 186 9.02 -21.81 8.06
N TYR A 187 8.81 -20.57 7.59
CA TYR A 187 7.53 -20.04 7.15
C TYR A 187 7.52 -19.70 5.66
N SER A 188 8.56 -20.11 4.93
CA SER A 188 8.65 -20.03 3.49
C SER A 188 8.19 -21.31 2.82
#